data_AF-A0A4Z1FVN8-F1
#
_entry.id   AF-A0A4Z1FVN8-F1
#
_cell.length_a   1.000
_cell.length_b   1.000
_cell.length_c   1.000
_cell.angle_alpha   90.00
_cell.angle_beta   90.00
_cell.angle_gamma   90.00
#
_symmetry.space_group_name_H-M   'P 1'
#
loop_
_entity.id
_entity.type
_entity.pdbx_description
1 polymer ?
#
loop_
_entity_poly.entity_id
_entity_poly.type
_entity_poly.pdbx_seq_one_letter_code
_entity_poly.pdbx_strand_id
1 'polypeptide(L)'
;MAGVGAVSIIVGSGGGKYKGYENIDKGNHKTLGYCGDDTNLMDLSFEKVMWIRVIRGANSDSVHAPPVGYRYDGLYKITGKIPIPEKAGKYRYELVRFGNQKPMNTLHPTDEEVDEFYKQNSWLTGN
;
A
#
# COMPACT_ATOMS: atom_id res chain seq x y z
N MET A 1 -8.72 11.97 23.58
CA MET A 1 -7.72 12.57 22.68
C MET A 1 -8.10 12.20 21.25
N ALA A 2 -8.29 13.18 20.36
CA ALA A 2 -8.57 12.89 18.94
C ALA A 2 -7.30 12.36 18.27
N GLY A 3 -7.44 11.36 17.38
CA GLY A 3 -6.31 10.80 16.64
C GLY A 3 -5.60 11.87 15.79
N VAL A 4 -4.30 11.71 15.56
CA VAL A 4 -3.52 12.67 14.74
C VAL A 4 -3.82 12.56 13.24
N GLY A 5 -4.31 11.40 12.81
CA GLY A 5 -4.50 10.99 11.42
C GLY A 5 -3.99 9.55 11.24
N ALA A 6 -4.17 8.99 10.05
CA ALA A 6 -3.52 7.76 9.64
C ALA A 6 -2.02 8.00 9.46
N VAL A 7 -1.21 7.16 10.11
CA VAL A 7 0.26 7.27 10.09
C VAL A 7 0.92 6.20 9.21
N SER A 8 0.19 5.13 8.91
CA SER A 8 0.63 4.04 8.05
C SER A 8 -0.53 3.32 7.41
N ILE A 9 -0.32 2.80 6.20
CA ILE A 9 -1.23 1.89 5.51
C ILE A 9 -0.48 0.65 5.04
N ILE A 10 -1.21 -0.46 4.95
CA ILE A 10 -0.73 -1.71 4.36
C ILE A 10 -1.46 -1.92 3.03
N VAL A 11 -0.69 -2.19 1.98
CA VAL A 11 -1.17 -2.48 0.63
C VAL A 11 -0.82 -3.93 0.33
N GLY A 12 -1.81 -4.82 0.24
CA GLY A 12 -1.59 -6.22 -0.08
C GLY A 12 -2.65 -6.75 -1.05
N SER A 13 -2.69 -8.07 -1.22
CA SER A 13 -3.72 -8.77 -2.00
C SER A 13 -5.13 -8.63 -1.41
N GLY A 14 -5.22 -8.28 -0.12
CA GLY A 14 -6.47 -7.87 0.53
C GLY A 14 -6.94 -6.48 0.07
N GLY A 15 -7.22 -6.32 -1.23
CA GLY A 15 -8.08 -5.24 -1.71
C GLY A 15 -9.42 -5.33 -1.00
N GLY A 16 -10.02 -4.20 -0.63
CA GLY A 16 -11.14 -4.13 0.31
C GLY A 16 -12.23 -5.15 -0.01
N LYS A 17 -12.96 -5.59 1.03
CA LYS A 17 -13.93 -6.72 1.08
C LYS A 17 -14.97 -6.77 -0.06
N TYR A 18 -15.03 -5.76 -0.91
CA TYR A 18 -16.01 -5.54 -1.97
C TYR A 18 -15.34 -5.54 -3.35
N LYS A 19 -15.70 -6.51 -4.22
CA LYS A 19 -15.31 -6.55 -5.65
C LYS A 19 -15.48 -5.19 -6.34
N GLY A 20 -14.45 -4.64 -6.96
CA GLY A 20 -14.41 -3.26 -7.49
C GLY A 20 -13.96 -2.19 -6.46
N TYR A 21 -13.43 -2.60 -5.30
CA TYR A 21 -12.84 -1.73 -4.27
C TYR A 21 -11.37 -2.08 -4.01
N GLU A 22 -10.68 -2.49 -5.07
CA GLU A 22 -9.28 -2.84 -5.01
C GLU A 22 -8.39 -1.60 -4.98
N ASN A 23 -7.20 -1.76 -4.41
CA ASN A 23 -6.13 -0.79 -4.54
C ASN A 23 -5.69 -0.74 -6.01
N ILE A 24 -5.42 0.47 -6.51
CA ILE A 24 -4.84 0.66 -7.84
C ILE A 24 -3.35 0.88 -7.68
N ASP A 25 -2.59 -0.08 -8.17
CA ASP A 25 -1.16 -0.11 -7.98
C ASP A 25 -0.41 -0.57 -9.24
N LYS A 26 -0.90 -0.06 -10.38
CA LYS A 26 -0.41 -0.36 -11.72
C LYS A 26 -0.03 0.98 -12.33
N GLY A 27 1.27 1.27 -12.43
CA GLY A 27 1.72 2.61 -12.86
C GLY A 27 3.18 2.95 -12.57
N ASN A 28 3.49 4.25 -12.53
CA ASN A 28 4.83 4.84 -12.59
C ASN A 28 5.69 4.76 -11.30
N HIS A 29 5.48 3.74 -10.46
CA HIS A 29 6.16 3.52 -9.15
C HIS A 29 5.95 4.64 -8.11
N LYS A 30 5.30 5.75 -8.47
CA LYS A 30 5.15 6.94 -7.62
C LYS A 30 3.73 7.16 -7.15
N THR A 31 2.74 6.66 -7.88
CA THR A 31 1.32 6.81 -7.53
C THR A 31 0.73 5.51 -6.99
N LEU A 32 -0.19 5.64 -6.04
CA LEU A 32 -0.95 4.55 -5.45
C LEU A 32 -2.39 5.00 -5.22
N GLY A 33 -3.36 4.22 -5.67
CA GLY A 33 -4.76 4.37 -5.30
C GLY A 33 -5.09 3.43 -4.14
N TYR A 34 -5.40 3.97 -2.97
CA TYR A 34 -5.71 3.18 -1.78
C TYR A 34 -7.21 3.21 -1.45
N CYS A 35 -7.77 2.02 -1.23
CA CYS A 35 -9.15 1.79 -0.82
C CYS A 35 -9.12 1.11 0.56
N GLY A 36 -9.33 1.88 1.63
CA GLY A 36 -9.38 1.37 3.00
C GLY A 36 -10.81 1.29 3.53
N ASP A 37 -11.04 0.45 4.54
CA ASP A 37 -12.25 0.50 5.35
C ASP A 37 -12.09 1.54 6.48
N ASP A 38 -13.19 2.16 6.92
CA ASP A 38 -13.24 3.18 7.98
C ASP A 38 -12.26 4.36 7.81
N THR A 39 -12.55 5.22 6.82
CA THR A 39 -11.58 6.18 6.30
C THR A 39 -11.42 7.50 7.07
N ASN A 40 -12.03 7.65 8.25
CA ASN A 40 -12.02 8.90 9.01
C ASN A 40 -10.59 9.41 9.33
N LEU A 41 -9.64 8.49 9.56
CA LEU A 41 -8.24 8.85 9.80
C LEU A 41 -7.48 9.21 8.52
N MET A 42 -7.86 8.63 7.37
CA MET A 42 -7.31 9.00 6.07
C MET A 42 -7.78 10.39 5.65
N ASP A 43 -9.06 10.71 5.92
CA ASP A 43 -9.62 12.04 5.74
C ASP A 43 -8.85 13.10 6.55
N LEU A 44 -8.65 12.84 7.83
CA LEU A 44 -7.87 13.74 8.67
C LEU A 44 -6.43 13.91 8.19
N SER A 45 -5.83 12.86 7.63
CA SER A 45 -4.47 12.91 7.07
C SER A 45 -4.41 13.70 5.78
N PHE A 46 -5.46 13.63 4.96
CA PHE A 46 -5.60 14.41 3.74
C PHE A 46 -5.74 15.90 4.07
N GLU A 47 -6.65 16.24 4.99
CA GLU A 47 -6.87 17.61 5.46
C GLU A 47 -5.60 18.22 6.06
N LYS A 48 -4.87 17.44 6.86
CA LYS A 48 -3.63 17.88 7.52
C LYS A 48 -2.38 17.71 6.65
N VAL A 49 -2.52 17.23 5.41
CA VAL A 49 -1.41 17.18 4.46
C VAL A 49 -0.27 16.29 5.00
N MET A 50 -0.62 15.20 5.69
CA MET A 50 0.32 14.34 6.41
C MET A 50 1.07 13.37 5.50
N TRP A 51 2.28 13.02 5.92
CA TRP A 51 3.05 11.92 5.35
C TRP A 51 2.65 10.60 6.00
N ILE A 52 2.34 9.62 5.17
CA ILE A 52 1.85 8.30 5.57
C ILE A 52 2.88 7.26 5.14
N ARG A 53 3.23 6.34 6.04
CA ARG A 53 4.07 5.18 5.72
C ARG A 53 3.30 4.17 4.89
N VAL A 54 3.86 3.72 3.77
CA VAL A 54 3.27 2.65 2.97
C VAL A 54 4.08 1.38 3.16
N ILE A 55 3.39 0.31 3.55
CA ILE A 55 3.95 -1.04 3.65
C ILE A 55 3.26 -1.92 2.61
N ARG A 56 4.01 -2.58 1.73
CA ARG A 56 3.47 -3.46 0.69
C ARG A 56 3.67 -4.91 1.07
N GLY A 57 2.61 -5.69 1.07
CA GLY A 57 2.67 -7.14 1.16
C GLY A 57 2.85 -7.77 -0.22
N ALA A 58 3.39 -8.98 -0.25
CA ALA A 58 3.44 -9.79 -1.46
C ALA A 58 2.05 -9.92 -2.09
N ASN A 59 1.98 -9.63 -3.39
CA ASN A 59 0.73 -9.62 -4.14
C ASN A 59 1.02 -9.76 -5.64
N SER A 60 0.53 -10.84 -6.26
CA SER A 60 0.69 -11.11 -7.68
C SER A 60 0.03 -10.07 -8.60
N ASP A 61 -0.98 -9.36 -8.11
CA ASP A 61 -1.73 -8.37 -8.90
C ASP A 61 -1.05 -6.98 -8.95
N SER A 62 0.02 -6.79 -8.16
CA SER A 62 0.80 -5.56 -8.13
C SER A 62 2.21 -5.79 -8.68
N VAL A 63 2.58 -5.01 -9.68
CA VAL A 63 3.94 -4.99 -10.25
C VAL A 63 4.98 -4.42 -9.29
N HIS A 64 4.52 -3.75 -8.22
CA HIS A 64 5.35 -3.06 -7.25
C HIS A 64 5.44 -3.82 -5.92
N ALA A 65 4.66 -4.89 -5.74
CA ALA A 65 4.70 -5.68 -4.52
C ALA A 65 6.07 -6.39 -4.40
N PRO A 66 6.56 -6.61 -3.17
CA PRO A 66 7.68 -7.51 -2.98
C PRO A 66 7.27 -8.95 -3.40
N PRO A 67 8.21 -9.79 -3.84
CA PRO A 67 7.91 -11.17 -4.21
C PRO A 67 7.42 -12.01 -3.00
N VAL A 68 7.89 -11.68 -1.79
CA VAL A 68 7.52 -12.35 -0.53
C VAL A 68 7.42 -11.34 0.62
N GLY A 69 6.70 -11.71 1.68
CA GLY A 69 6.64 -10.95 2.92
C GLY A 69 6.03 -9.56 2.80
N TYR A 70 6.56 -8.62 3.60
CA TYR A 70 6.14 -7.22 3.62
C TYR A 70 7.36 -6.29 3.50
N ARG A 71 7.22 -5.22 2.72
CA ARG A 71 8.26 -4.22 2.48
C ARG A 71 7.78 -2.82 2.82
N TYR A 72 8.62 -2.04 3.48
CA TYR A 72 8.38 -0.61 3.65
C TYR A 72 8.79 0.15 2.38
N ASP A 73 7.84 0.83 1.76
CA ASP A 73 8.02 1.50 0.46
C ASP A 73 8.31 2.99 0.59
N GLY A 74 8.21 3.53 1.81
CA GLY A 74 8.51 4.92 2.12
C GLY A 74 7.28 5.72 2.51
N LEU A 75 7.50 7.03 2.53
CA LEU A 75 6.50 8.05 2.83
C LEU A 75 5.77 8.49 1.57
N TYR A 76 4.45 8.58 1.71
CA TYR A 76 3.53 9.04 0.69
C TYR A 76 2.66 10.16 1.25
N LYS A 77 2.11 10.98 0.37
CA LYS A 77 1.15 12.02 0.71
C LYS A 77 -0.12 11.81 -0.08
N ILE A 78 -1.27 12.01 0.56
CA ILE A 78 -2.57 11.98 -0.12
C ILE A 78 -2.70 13.25 -0.95
N THR A 79 -2.92 13.10 -2.25
CA THR A 79 -3.11 14.20 -3.21
C THR A 79 -4.55 14.34 -3.67
N GLY A 80 -5.36 13.29 -3.50
CA GLY A 80 -6.75 13.29 -3.93
C GLY A 80 -7.59 12.27 -3.16
N LYS A 81 -8.90 12.52 -3.16
CA LYS A 81 -9.93 11.61 -2.65
C LYS A 81 -11.03 11.53 -3.69
N ILE A 82 -11.13 10.39 -4.38
CA ILE A 82 -12.07 10.17 -5.48
C ILE A 82 -13.23 9.31 -5.00
N PRO A 83 -14.49 9.77 -5.08
CA PRO A 83 -15.64 8.92 -4.78
C PRO A 83 -15.74 7.79 -5.81
N ILE A 84 -16.13 6.59 -5.36
CA ILE A 84 -16.34 5.47 -6.27
C ILE A 84 -17.81 5.45 -6.67
N PRO A 85 -18.16 5.70 -7.94
CA PRO A 85 -19.55 5.91 -8.37
C PRO A 85 -20.49 4.76 -8.01
N GLU A 86 -19.98 3.53 -8.08
CA GLU A 86 -20.75 2.30 -7.85
C GLU A 86 -20.93 1.96 -6.36
N LYS A 87 -20.30 2.71 -5.44
CA LYS A 87 -20.26 2.39 -4.01
C LYS A 87 -20.41 3.65 -3.15
N ALA A 88 -21.64 3.92 -2.73
CA ALA A 88 -21.96 5.05 -1.85
C ALA A 88 -21.09 5.05 -0.58
N GLY A 89 -20.54 6.22 -0.24
CA GLY A 89 -19.68 6.40 0.94
C GLY A 89 -18.30 5.78 0.84
N LYS A 90 -17.92 5.17 -0.30
CA LYS A 90 -16.59 4.62 -0.53
C LYS A 90 -15.76 5.56 -1.41
N TYR A 91 -14.51 5.72 -1.02
CA TYR A 91 -13.55 6.60 -1.68
C TYR A 91 -12.25 5.87 -1.97
N ARG A 92 -11.55 6.32 -3.01
CA ARG A 92 -10.18 5.97 -3.32
C ARG A 92 -9.29 7.17 -3.03
N TYR A 93 -8.30 6.98 -2.16
CA TYR A 93 -7.28 7.98 -1.91
C TYR A 93 -6.18 7.86 -2.95
N GLU A 94 -5.81 8.96 -3.59
CA GLU A 94 -4.64 9.01 -4.45
C GLU A 94 -3.45 9.44 -3.61
N LEU A 95 -2.39 8.64 -3.63
CA LEU A 95 -1.16 8.88 -2.89
C LEU A 95 0.01 9.04 -3.85
N VAL A 96 0.90 9.98 -3.53
CA VAL A 96 2.15 10.21 -4.26
C VAL A 96 3.34 9.99 -3.33
N ARG A 97 4.30 9.17 -3.78
CA ARG A 97 5.55 8.88 -3.08
C ARG A 97 6.44 10.12 -3.04
N PHE A 98 7.03 10.39 -1.88
CA PHE A 98 8.03 11.45 -1.76
C PHE A 98 9.29 11.14 -2.59
N GLY A 99 9.73 12.10 -3.41
CA GLY A 99 10.73 11.89 -4.47
C GLY A 99 12.17 11.66 -4.01
N ASN A 100 12.57 12.18 -2.84
CA ASN A 100 13.96 12.10 -2.34
C ASN A 100 14.23 10.87 -1.46
N GLN A 101 13.48 9.79 -1.67
CA GLN A 101 13.67 8.52 -0.98
C GLN A 101 14.42 7.53 -1.86
N LYS A 102 15.07 6.54 -1.25
CA LYS A 102 15.73 5.42 -1.95
C LYS A 102 14.81 4.89 -3.07
N PRO A 103 15.32 4.70 -4.31
CA PRO A 103 14.52 4.18 -5.42
C PRO A 103 13.86 2.85 -5.07
N MET A 104 12.60 2.68 -5.47
CA MET A 104 11.77 1.54 -5.04
C MET A 104 12.31 0.18 -5.53
N ASN A 105 12.98 0.15 -6.68
CA ASN A 105 13.63 -1.03 -7.25
C ASN A 105 14.93 -1.45 -6.53
N THR A 106 15.42 -0.64 -5.59
CA THR A 106 16.60 -0.97 -4.77
C THR A 106 16.21 -1.36 -3.34
N LEU A 107 14.93 -1.58 -3.09
CA LEU A 107 14.40 -2.01 -1.80
C LEU A 107 14.34 -3.53 -1.73
N HIS A 108 14.53 -4.06 -0.52
CA HIS A 108 14.45 -5.48 -0.16
C HIS A 108 13.09 -6.08 -0.53
N PRO A 109 12.96 -7.40 -0.67
CA PRO A 109 14.00 -8.39 -0.50
C PRO A 109 14.93 -8.48 -1.73
N THR A 110 16.19 -8.77 -1.44
CA THR A 110 17.18 -9.31 -2.38
C THR A 110 16.88 -10.77 -2.70
N ASP A 111 17.50 -11.32 -3.74
CA ASP A 111 17.31 -12.72 -4.13
C ASP A 111 17.75 -13.67 -2.99
N GLU A 112 18.83 -13.35 -2.29
CA GLU A 112 19.27 -14.12 -1.10
C GLU A 112 18.24 -14.09 0.04
N GLU A 113 17.62 -12.92 0.30
CA GLU A 113 16.58 -12.78 1.32
C GLU A 113 15.28 -13.52 0.93
N VAL A 114 14.97 -13.60 -0.37
CA VAL A 114 13.86 -14.42 -0.87
C VAL A 114 14.14 -15.91 -0.62
N ASP A 115 15.35 -16.37 -0.93
CA ASP A 115 15.75 -17.76 -0.70
C ASP A 115 15.72 -18.13 0.79
N GLU A 116 16.24 -17.25 1.66
CA GLU A 116 16.17 -17.41 3.10
C GLU A 116 14.72 -17.46 3.61
N PHE A 117 13.86 -16.59 3.08
CA PHE A 117 12.44 -16.58 3.43
C PHE A 117 11.80 -17.96 3.16
N TYR A 118 12.01 -18.56 1.99
CA TYR A 118 11.45 -19.88 1.68
C TYR A 118 12.10 -21.02 2.46
N LYS A 119 13.41 -20.95 2.76
CA LYS A 119 14.07 -21.94 3.62
C LYS A 119 13.48 -21.95 5.03
N GLN A 120 13.23 -20.78 5.60
CA GLN A 120 12.63 -20.63 6.93
C GLN A 120 11.14 -20.99 6.93
N ASN A 121 10.44 -20.74 5.83
CA ASN A 121 9.02 -21.01 5.66
C ASN A 121 8.81 -22.18 4.67
N SER A 122 9.55 -23.28 4.85
CA SER A 122 9.52 -24.43 3.93
C SER A 122 8.13 -25.07 3.79
N TRP A 123 7.22 -24.81 4.73
CA TRP A 123 5.81 -25.18 4.63
C TRP A 123 5.03 -24.42 3.54
N LEU A 124 5.53 -23.28 3.05
CA LEU A 124 4.87 -22.51 1.98
C LEU A 124 5.11 -23.11 0.58
N THR A 125 6.19 -23.87 0.40
CA THR A 125 6.55 -24.50 -0.88
C THR A 125 5.96 -25.90 -1.07
N GLY A 126 5.25 -26.43 -0.06
CA GLY A 126 4.59 -27.73 -0.12
C GLY A 126 3.10 -27.59 -0.46
N ASN A 127 2.77 -27.48 -1.74
CA ASN A 127 1.45 -27.78 -2.31
C ASN A 127 1.63 -28.39 -3.70
#